data_AF-A0AAN7VMI2-F1
#
_entry.id   AF-A0AAN7VMI2-F1
#
_cell.length_a   1.000
_cell.length_b   1.000
_cell.length_c   1.000
_cell.angle_alpha   90.00
_cell.angle_beta   90.00
_cell.angle_gamma   90.00
#
_symmetry.space_group_name_H-M   'P 1'
#
loop_
_entity.id
_entity.type
_entity.pdbx_description
1 polymer ?
#
loop_
_entity_poly.entity_id
_entity_poly.type
_entity_poly.pdbx_seq_one_letter_code
_entity_poly.pdbx_strand_id
1 'polypeptide(L)'
;MPDNMQQVQNDFFDIAAFPRVGAAIDCTHVKIQSPGGNDAELFRNRKNYFSINVQAACDSHLKILDIVARWPGGTHDSTIFNNTRLKARFEAGHFLNTVLIGDSGYPLRPYFFTPINNPNTQEKRLYNESHIRTRNCVERMFGVWKRRFPVLAYGLRLKLQTTLTLIVACAVLHNIAIEMNEPIEVPPAHAINVHELENLINLGHIPQIPHANDNNRGDIRQEFINNYFRNL
;
A
#
# COMPACT_ATOMS: atom_id res chain seq x y z
N MET A 1 -5.70 -13.42 -3.90
CA MET A 1 -7.02 -12.81 -3.64
C MET A 1 -7.94 -13.87 -3.04
N PRO A 2 -8.71 -13.49 -2.01
CA PRO A 2 -9.50 -14.40 -1.19
C PRO A 2 -10.73 -14.93 -1.92
N ASP A 3 -11.20 -16.11 -1.50
CA ASP A 3 -12.36 -16.79 -2.11
C ASP A 3 -13.69 -16.09 -1.77
N ASN A 4 -13.79 -15.49 -0.58
CA ASN A 4 -14.94 -14.67 -0.18
C ASN A 4 -14.61 -13.17 -0.23
N MET A 5 -14.66 -12.60 -1.44
CA MET A 5 -14.40 -11.18 -1.65
C MET A 5 -15.42 -10.28 -0.93
N GLN A 6 -16.66 -10.73 -0.78
CA GLN A 6 -17.72 -9.93 -0.18
C GLN A 6 -17.47 -9.68 1.31
N GLN A 7 -16.98 -10.70 2.05
CA GLN A 7 -16.58 -10.51 3.44
C GLN A 7 -15.48 -9.46 3.56
N VAL A 8 -14.43 -9.56 2.73
CA VAL A 8 -13.33 -8.60 2.75
C VAL A 8 -13.80 -7.17 2.46
N GLN A 9 -14.72 -7.01 1.52
CA GLN A 9 -15.32 -5.71 1.23
C GLN A 9 -16.11 -5.15 2.41
N ASN A 10 -16.86 -5.98 3.12
CA ASN A 10 -17.57 -5.57 4.33
C ASN A 10 -16.59 -5.17 5.45
N ASP A 11 -15.55 -5.98 5.67
CA ASP A 11 -14.55 -5.71 6.72
C ASP A 11 -13.81 -4.39 6.47
N PHE A 12 -13.52 -4.07 5.21
CA PHE A 12 -12.96 -2.76 4.85
C PHE A 12 -13.97 -1.62 5.01
N PHE A 13 -15.23 -1.88 4.65
CA PHE A 13 -16.30 -0.90 4.77
C PHE A 13 -16.49 -0.48 6.24
N ASP A 14 -16.39 -1.42 7.18
CA ASP A 14 -16.55 -1.14 8.61
C ASP A 14 -15.46 -0.23 9.20
N ILE A 15 -14.30 -0.07 8.53
CA ILE A 15 -13.20 0.79 9.01
C ILE A 15 -13.55 2.27 8.89
N ALA A 16 -14.02 2.68 7.72
CA ALA A 16 -14.24 4.09 7.39
C ALA A 16 -15.22 4.30 6.22
N ALA A 17 -16.14 3.36 6.01
CA ALA A 17 -17.19 3.41 5.00
C ALA A 17 -16.69 3.58 3.56
N PHE A 18 -15.49 3.10 3.22
CA PHE A 18 -15.00 3.08 1.84
C PHE A 18 -15.54 1.83 1.13
N PRO A 19 -16.40 1.94 0.10
CA PRO A 19 -17.09 0.79 -0.45
C PRO A 19 -16.21 -0.02 -1.40
N ARG A 20 -16.48 -1.33 -1.46
CA ARG A 20 -15.94 -2.29 -2.44
C ARG A 20 -14.44 -2.56 -2.38
N VAL A 21 -13.74 -2.12 -1.34
CA VAL A 21 -12.29 -2.34 -1.21
C VAL A 21 -12.01 -3.83 -1.06
N GLY A 22 -11.18 -4.38 -1.95
CA GLY A 22 -10.71 -5.77 -1.85
C GLY A 22 -9.29 -5.91 -1.32
N ALA A 23 -8.48 -4.85 -1.40
CA ALA A 23 -7.16 -4.80 -0.79
C ALA A 23 -6.62 -3.37 -0.71
N ALA A 24 -5.79 -3.13 0.29
CA ALA A 24 -4.90 -1.97 0.35
C ALA A 24 -3.51 -2.36 -0.17
N ILE A 25 -2.91 -1.52 -1.00
CA ILE A 25 -1.61 -1.75 -1.66
C ILE A 25 -0.65 -0.65 -1.28
N ASP A 26 0.57 -1.05 -0.92
CA ASP A 26 1.69 -0.15 -0.70
C ASP A 26 3.01 -0.89 -0.90
N CYS A 27 4.11 -0.14 -0.92
CA CYS A 27 5.46 -0.64 -1.04
C CYS A 27 6.23 -0.47 0.26
N THR A 28 7.19 -1.36 0.49
CA THR A 28 8.14 -1.24 1.60
C THR A 28 9.54 -1.64 1.16
N HIS A 29 10.54 -0.96 1.70
CA HIS A 29 11.94 -1.29 1.43
C HIS A 29 12.46 -2.31 2.43
N VAL A 30 13.08 -3.37 1.92
CA VAL A 30 13.90 -4.31 2.69
C VAL A 30 15.37 -3.99 2.39
N LYS A 31 16.11 -3.56 3.41
CA LYS A 31 17.51 -3.16 3.27
C LYS A 31 18.38 -4.36 2.92
N ILE A 32 19.32 -4.17 2.00
CA ILE A 32 20.33 -5.16 1.60
C ILE A 32 21.72 -4.55 1.63
N GLN A 33 22.74 -5.41 1.61
CA GLN A 33 24.08 -4.97 1.20
C GLN A 33 24.10 -4.61 -0.28
N SER A 34 25.08 -3.81 -0.70
CA SER A 34 25.31 -3.57 -2.13
C SER A 34 25.43 -4.92 -2.83
N PRO A 35 24.64 -5.19 -3.89
CA PRO A 35 24.75 -6.44 -4.63
C PRO A 35 26.05 -6.51 -5.44
N GLY A 36 26.81 -5.40 -5.54
CA GLY A 36 28.01 -5.30 -6.35
C GLY A 36 27.71 -5.29 -7.86
N GLY A 37 28.76 -5.16 -8.66
CA GLY A 37 28.64 -5.11 -10.12
C GLY A 37 28.10 -3.78 -10.65
N ASN A 38 27.94 -3.72 -11.97
CA ASN A 38 27.59 -2.49 -12.71
C ASN A 38 26.16 -1.98 -12.37
N ASP A 39 25.28 -2.88 -11.94
CA ASP A 39 23.87 -2.59 -11.70
C ASP A 39 23.54 -2.28 -10.23
N ALA A 40 24.55 -2.19 -9.35
CA ALA A 40 24.33 -1.99 -7.91
C ALA A 40 23.52 -0.72 -7.61
N GLU A 41 23.72 0.34 -8.37
CA GLU A 41 23.01 1.62 -8.20
C GLU A 41 21.51 1.52 -8.47
N LEU A 42 21.04 0.54 -9.26
CA LEU A 42 19.59 0.31 -9.44
C LEU A 42 18.90 -0.04 -8.11
N PHE A 43 19.64 -0.62 -7.16
CA PHE A 43 19.11 -0.98 -5.85
C PHE A 43 19.10 0.17 -4.85
N ARG A 44 19.73 1.31 -5.18
CA ARG A 44 19.74 2.48 -4.31
C ARG A 44 18.39 3.17 -4.35
N ASN A 45 17.77 3.32 -3.18
CA ASN A 45 16.50 4.05 -3.05
C ASN A 45 16.71 5.55 -2.82
N ARG A 46 15.60 6.29 -2.76
CA ARG A 46 15.58 7.75 -2.50
C ARG A 46 16.15 8.17 -1.14
N LYS A 47 16.33 7.23 -0.21
CA LYS A 47 16.94 7.43 1.11
C LYS A 47 18.42 7.02 1.13
N ASN A 48 19.06 6.89 -0.04
CA ASN A 48 20.48 6.62 -0.23
C ASN A 48 21.00 5.28 0.34
N TYR A 49 20.15 4.26 0.50
CA TYR A 49 20.59 2.91 0.85
C TYR A 49 20.11 1.86 -0.16
N PHE A 50 20.85 0.74 -0.24
CA PHE A 50 20.49 -0.38 -1.11
C PHE A 50 19.34 -1.19 -0.52
N SER A 51 18.33 -1.47 -1.34
CA SER A 51 17.14 -2.21 -0.90
C SER A 51 16.48 -3.00 -2.02
N ILE A 52 15.62 -3.92 -1.63
CA ILE A 52 14.56 -4.46 -2.47
C ILE A 52 13.31 -3.64 -2.19
N ASN A 53 12.68 -3.11 -3.24
CA ASN A 53 11.35 -2.52 -3.13
C ASN A 53 10.31 -3.65 -3.24
N VAL A 54 9.55 -3.84 -2.18
CA VAL A 54 8.58 -4.93 -2.02
C VAL A 54 7.18 -4.35 -2.02
N GLN A 55 6.38 -4.68 -3.02
CA GLN A 55 4.96 -4.35 -3.02
C GLN A 55 4.17 -5.46 -2.33
N ALA A 56 3.20 -5.10 -1.51
CA ALA A 56 2.24 -6.03 -0.96
C ALA A 56 0.82 -5.47 -1.05
N ALA A 57 -0.14 -6.37 -1.24
CA ALA A 57 -1.55 -6.12 -1.03
C ALA A 57 -1.99 -6.81 0.25
N CYS A 58 -2.77 -6.16 1.11
CA CYS A 58 -3.34 -6.80 2.30
C CYS A 58 -4.83 -6.52 2.46
N ASP A 59 -5.50 -7.34 3.28
CA ASP A 59 -6.84 -7.06 3.77
C ASP A 59 -6.82 -6.19 5.04
N SER A 60 -8.02 -5.90 5.57
CA SER A 60 -8.25 -5.17 6.82
C SER A 60 -7.67 -5.90 8.05
N HIS A 61 -7.49 -7.22 7.98
CA HIS A 61 -6.96 -8.08 9.03
C HIS A 61 -5.43 -8.24 8.98
N LEU A 62 -4.76 -7.43 8.16
CA LEU A 62 -3.31 -7.43 7.99
C LEU A 62 -2.78 -8.72 7.33
N LYS A 63 -3.63 -9.54 6.70
CA LYS A 63 -3.20 -10.71 5.94
C LYS A 63 -2.73 -10.29 4.56
N ILE A 64 -1.57 -10.79 4.15
CA ILE A 64 -0.97 -10.50 2.85
C ILE A 64 -1.69 -11.31 1.77
N LEU A 65 -2.30 -10.63 0.80
CA LEU A 65 -3.09 -11.22 -0.29
C LEU A 65 -2.30 -11.41 -1.59
N ASP A 66 -1.28 -10.57 -1.80
CA ASP A 66 -0.34 -10.60 -2.93
C ASP A 66 0.98 -9.96 -2.48
N ILE A 67 2.10 -10.47 -2.98
CA ILE A 67 3.43 -9.92 -2.69
C ILE A 67 4.34 -9.98 -3.91
N VAL A 68 5.07 -8.90 -4.16
CA VAL A 68 6.06 -8.78 -5.21
C VAL A 68 7.36 -8.24 -4.63
N ALA A 69 8.33 -9.13 -4.44
CA ALA A 69 9.60 -8.85 -3.76
C ALA A 69 10.82 -8.99 -4.69
N ARG A 70 10.72 -8.54 -5.94
CA ARG A 70 11.77 -8.77 -6.97
C ARG A 70 12.35 -7.50 -7.60
N TRP A 71 11.99 -6.32 -7.09
CA TRP A 71 12.36 -5.05 -7.72
C TRP A 71 13.50 -4.36 -6.97
N PRO A 72 14.49 -3.80 -7.70
CA PRO A 72 15.50 -2.95 -7.10
C PRO A 72 14.91 -1.74 -6.37
N GLY A 73 15.58 -1.29 -5.32
CA GLY A 73 15.14 -0.18 -4.46
C GLY A 73 14.92 1.17 -5.17
N GLY A 74 15.51 1.39 -6.34
CA GLY A 74 15.26 2.58 -7.16
C GLY A 74 13.96 2.54 -7.97
N THR A 75 13.27 1.38 -8.00
CA THR A 75 12.06 1.19 -8.80
C THR A 75 10.87 1.95 -8.20
N HIS A 76 10.14 2.68 -9.04
CA HIS A 76 8.88 3.34 -8.65
C HIS A 76 7.74 2.34 -8.40
N ASP A 77 6.90 2.62 -7.42
CA ASP A 77 5.80 1.73 -7.00
C ASP A 77 4.79 1.45 -8.12
N SER A 78 4.51 2.46 -8.95
CA SER A 78 3.69 2.32 -10.17
C SER A 78 4.29 1.33 -11.18
N THR A 79 5.62 1.27 -11.30
CA THR A 79 6.31 0.32 -12.17
C THR A 79 6.15 -1.11 -11.66
N ILE A 80 6.25 -1.29 -10.34
CA ILE A 80 6.02 -2.59 -9.70
C ILE A 80 4.58 -3.03 -9.95
N PHE A 81 3.60 -2.16 -9.67
CA PHE A 81 2.18 -2.45 -9.89
C PHE A 81 1.87 -2.86 -11.33
N ASN A 82 2.42 -2.11 -12.29
CA ASN A 82 2.25 -2.37 -13.72
C ASN A 82 2.72 -3.77 -14.15
N ASN A 83 3.62 -4.37 -13.37
CA ASN A 83 4.21 -5.69 -13.62
C ASN A 83 3.72 -6.75 -12.61
N THR A 84 2.54 -6.57 -12.00
CA THR A 84 1.95 -7.59 -11.13
C THR A 84 0.94 -8.47 -11.85
N ARG A 85 0.86 -9.73 -11.41
CA ARG A 85 -0.25 -10.61 -11.79
C ARG A 85 -1.58 -10.07 -11.27
N LEU A 86 -1.55 -9.34 -10.15
CA LEU A 86 -2.73 -8.71 -9.59
C LEU A 86 -3.36 -7.72 -10.57
N LYS A 87 -2.58 -6.77 -11.11
CA LYS A 87 -3.04 -5.87 -12.18
C LYS A 87 -3.62 -6.65 -13.35
N ALA A 88 -2.92 -7.66 -13.86
CA ALA A 88 -3.39 -8.44 -15.00
C ALA A 88 -4.77 -9.08 -14.75
N ARG A 89 -5.03 -9.56 -13.53
CA ARG A 89 -6.33 -10.13 -13.15
C ARG A 89 -7.44 -9.08 -13.05
N PHE A 90 -7.13 -7.87 -12.56
CA PHE A 90 -8.09 -6.75 -12.56
C PHE A 90 -8.45 -6.32 -13.99
N GLU A 91 -7.45 -6.16 -14.86
CA GLU A 91 -7.68 -5.81 -16.28
C GLU A 91 -8.43 -6.91 -17.03
N ALA A 92 -8.27 -8.18 -16.64
CA ALA A 92 -9.03 -9.31 -17.19
C ALA A 92 -10.47 -9.42 -16.63
N GLY A 93 -10.88 -8.53 -15.73
CA GLY A 93 -12.24 -8.54 -15.15
C GLY A 93 -12.48 -9.65 -14.12
N HIS A 94 -11.42 -10.24 -13.54
CA HIS A 94 -11.58 -11.33 -12.55
C HIS A 94 -12.16 -10.86 -11.20
N PHE A 95 -12.18 -9.55 -10.95
CA PHE A 95 -12.62 -8.94 -9.70
C PHE A 95 -13.65 -7.85 -9.97
N LEU A 96 -14.82 -8.27 -10.45
CA LEU A 96 -15.93 -7.36 -10.71
C LEU A 96 -16.38 -6.70 -9.39
N ASN A 97 -16.75 -5.42 -9.46
CA ASN A 97 -17.20 -4.64 -8.31
C ASN A 97 -16.20 -4.60 -7.14
N THR A 98 -14.90 -4.74 -7.41
CA THR A 98 -13.84 -4.62 -6.40
C THR A 98 -12.89 -3.49 -6.76
N VAL A 99 -12.46 -2.74 -5.75
CA VAL A 99 -11.46 -1.68 -5.90
C VAL A 99 -10.25 -1.97 -5.02
N LEU A 100 -9.10 -1.48 -5.48
CA LEU A 100 -7.85 -1.39 -4.74
C LEU A 100 -7.70 0.04 -4.23
N ILE A 101 -7.08 0.19 -3.06
CA ILE A 101 -6.67 1.49 -2.55
C ILE A 101 -5.15 1.52 -2.38
N GLY A 102 -4.52 2.63 -2.76
CA GLY A 102 -3.09 2.83 -2.57
C GLY A 102 -2.75 4.31 -2.45
N ASP A 103 -1.47 4.62 -2.26
CA ASP A 103 -1.00 5.98 -2.07
C ASP A 103 -0.97 6.80 -3.38
N SER A 104 -0.48 8.03 -3.31
CA SER A 104 -0.36 8.92 -4.48
C SER A 104 0.76 8.53 -5.45
N GLY A 105 1.62 7.55 -5.10
CA GLY A 105 2.64 6.99 -5.98
C GLY A 105 2.07 6.08 -7.07
N TYR A 106 0.81 5.66 -6.93
CA TYR A 106 0.10 4.83 -7.90
C TYR A 106 -0.74 5.66 -8.90
N PRO A 107 -0.90 5.18 -10.14
CA PRO A 107 -1.83 5.79 -11.08
C PRO A 107 -3.28 5.47 -10.69
N LEU A 108 -4.16 6.47 -10.77
CA LEU A 108 -5.61 6.28 -10.65
C LEU A 108 -6.12 5.40 -11.80
N ARG A 109 -6.95 4.40 -11.49
CA ARG A 109 -7.58 3.47 -12.45
C ARG A 109 -9.04 3.19 -12.05
N PRO A 110 -9.88 2.63 -12.94
CA PRO A 110 -11.27 2.28 -12.60
C PRO A 110 -11.41 1.36 -11.38
N TYR A 111 -10.38 0.57 -11.12
CA TYR A 111 -10.30 -0.37 -10.01
C TYR A 111 -9.19 -0.01 -9.00
N PHE A 112 -8.50 1.13 -9.12
CA PHE A 112 -7.41 1.53 -8.23
C PHE A 112 -7.56 2.99 -7.84
N PHE A 113 -7.89 3.23 -6.57
CA PHE A 113 -8.21 4.53 -6.02
C PHE A 113 -7.06 5.10 -5.18
N THR A 114 -6.74 6.35 -5.44
CA THR A 114 -5.66 7.11 -4.79
C THR A 114 -6.21 8.38 -4.15
N PRO A 115 -5.52 8.97 -3.15
CA PRO A 115 -6.01 10.16 -2.47
C PRO A 115 -6.09 11.37 -3.42
N ILE A 116 -6.95 12.32 -3.10
CA ILE A 116 -7.12 13.58 -3.84
C ILE A 116 -6.12 14.60 -3.32
N ASN A 117 -5.41 15.26 -4.22
CA ASN A 117 -4.60 16.43 -3.88
C ASN A 117 -5.54 17.62 -3.65
N ASN A 118 -5.39 18.30 -2.50
CA ASN A 118 -6.16 19.49 -2.13
C ASN A 118 -7.71 19.31 -2.17
N PRO A 119 -8.30 18.55 -1.23
CA PRO A 119 -9.74 18.31 -1.17
C PRO A 119 -10.52 19.59 -0.77
N ASN A 120 -10.98 20.33 -1.77
CA ASN A 120 -11.61 21.64 -1.61
C ASN A 120 -13.13 21.63 -1.36
N THR A 121 -13.78 20.46 -1.42
CA THR A 121 -15.22 20.29 -1.14
C THR A 121 -15.43 19.26 -0.04
N GLN A 122 -16.61 19.27 0.61
CA GLN A 122 -16.91 18.37 1.73
C GLN A 122 -16.82 16.90 1.32
N GLU A 123 -17.43 16.53 0.20
CA GLU A 123 -17.43 15.16 -0.33
C GLU A 123 -16.01 14.67 -0.68
N LYS A 124 -15.13 15.56 -1.13
CA LYS A 124 -13.71 15.22 -1.38
C LYS A 124 -12.95 15.03 -0.07
N ARG A 125 -13.28 15.79 0.98
CA ARG A 125 -12.68 15.62 2.32
C ARG A 125 -13.11 14.30 2.93
N LEU A 126 -14.40 13.96 2.85
CA LEU A 126 -14.94 12.66 3.30
C LEU A 126 -14.30 11.49 2.55
N TYR A 127 -14.17 11.60 1.22
CA TYR A 127 -13.45 10.60 0.41
C TYR A 127 -12.01 10.41 0.92
N ASN A 128 -11.26 11.51 1.12
CA ASN A 128 -9.88 11.42 1.56
C ASN A 128 -9.75 10.86 2.98
N GLU A 129 -10.62 11.27 3.91
CA GLU A 129 -10.64 10.74 5.27
C GLU A 129 -10.89 9.23 5.25
N SER A 130 -11.93 8.81 4.53
CA SER A 130 -12.29 7.41 4.34
C SER A 130 -11.16 6.61 3.70
N HIS A 131 -10.54 7.14 2.64
CA HIS A 131 -9.42 6.53 1.94
C HIS A 131 -8.20 6.34 2.86
N ILE A 132 -7.78 7.40 3.57
CA ILE A 132 -6.61 7.39 4.45
C ILE A 132 -6.78 6.36 5.56
N ARG A 133 -7.94 6.37 6.24
CA ARG A 133 -8.24 5.44 7.34
C ARG A 133 -8.29 3.99 6.86
N THR A 134 -8.92 3.75 5.71
CA THR A 134 -9.02 2.40 5.13
C THR A 134 -7.66 1.88 4.67
N ARG A 135 -6.83 2.72 4.06
CA ARG A 135 -5.49 2.33 3.56
C ARG A 135 -4.52 2.02 4.69
N ASN A 136 -4.69 2.61 5.87
CA ASN A 136 -3.77 2.47 7.01
C ASN A 136 -3.44 1.01 7.39
N CYS A 137 -4.32 0.05 7.08
CA CYS A 137 -4.05 -1.37 7.33
C CYS A 137 -2.77 -1.88 6.65
N VAL A 138 -2.39 -1.39 5.46
CA VAL A 138 -1.18 -1.87 4.77
C VAL A 138 0.11 -1.39 5.46
N GLU A 139 0.10 -0.16 5.99
CA GLU A 139 1.21 0.37 6.77
C GLU A 139 1.34 -0.38 8.10
N ARG A 140 0.20 -0.64 8.76
CA ARG A 140 0.15 -1.46 9.98
C ARG A 140 0.64 -2.88 9.72
N MET A 141 0.24 -3.49 8.61
CA MET A 141 0.68 -4.81 8.19
C MET A 141 2.19 -4.83 8.04
N PHE A 142 2.80 -3.86 7.33
CA PHE A 142 4.25 -3.77 7.23
C PHE A 142 4.95 -3.59 8.58
N GLY A 143 4.38 -2.77 9.47
CA GLY A 143 4.90 -2.59 10.82
C GLY A 143 4.92 -3.88 11.62
N VAL A 144 3.81 -4.62 11.62
CA VAL A 144 3.69 -5.95 12.27
C VAL A 144 4.65 -6.95 11.64
N TRP A 145 4.65 -7.04 10.32
CA TRP A 145 5.46 -7.99 9.57
C TRP A 145 6.96 -7.80 9.84
N LYS A 146 7.42 -6.55 9.88
CA LYS A 146 8.81 -6.21 10.19
C LYS A 146 9.18 -6.38 11.67
N ARG A 147 8.25 -6.25 12.61
CA ARG A 147 8.50 -6.61 14.03
C ARG A 147 8.58 -8.11 14.23
N ARG A 148 7.68 -8.86 13.58
CA ARG A 148 7.66 -10.32 13.60
C ARG A 148 8.91 -10.92 12.98
N PHE A 149 9.40 -10.32 11.90
CA PHE A 149 10.65 -10.72 11.24
C PHE A 149 11.62 -9.54 11.18
N PRO A 150 12.34 -9.24 12.28
CA PRO A 150 13.21 -8.07 12.38
C PRO A 150 14.31 -7.99 11.31
N VAL A 151 14.65 -9.14 10.73
CA VAL A 151 15.57 -9.25 9.60
C VAL A 151 15.15 -8.38 8.40
N LEU A 152 13.84 -8.16 8.22
CA LEU A 152 13.28 -7.30 7.16
C LEU A 152 13.46 -5.80 7.45
N ALA A 153 13.68 -5.42 8.71
CA ALA A 153 13.89 -4.04 9.14
C ALA A 153 15.38 -3.67 9.24
N TYR A 154 16.19 -4.54 9.87
CA TYR A 154 17.60 -4.26 10.13
C TYR A 154 18.49 -4.40 8.89
N GLY A 155 18.08 -5.27 7.97
CA GLY A 155 18.74 -5.46 6.68
C GLY A 155 19.45 -6.80 6.54
N LEU A 156 19.53 -7.27 5.31
CA LEU A 156 19.99 -8.59 4.94
C LEU A 156 21.43 -8.56 4.41
N ARG A 157 22.25 -9.48 4.92
CA ARG A 157 23.62 -9.75 4.46
C ARG A 157 23.67 -11.09 3.71
N LEU A 158 22.73 -11.27 2.80
CA LEU A 158 22.55 -12.50 2.03
C LEU A 158 22.74 -12.22 0.54
N LYS A 159 23.02 -13.28 -0.22
CA LYS A 159 22.96 -13.22 -1.69
C LYS A 159 21.56 -12.77 -2.12
N LEU A 160 21.48 -12.03 -3.22
CA LEU A 160 20.21 -11.47 -3.72
C LEU A 160 19.10 -12.52 -3.82
N GLN A 161 19.36 -13.67 -4.43
CA GLN A 161 18.37 -14.75 -4.60
C GLN A 161 17.84 -15.28 -3.26
N THR A 162 18.72 -15.44 -2.27
CA THR A 162 18.34 -15.85 -0.91
C THR A 162 17.50 -14.77 -0.23
N THR A 163 17.85 -13.49 -0.41
CA THR A 163 17.06 -12.36 0.09
C THR A 163 15.63 -12.38 -0.47
N LEU A 164 15.44 -12.54 -1.78
CA LEU A 164 14.08 -12.56 -2.36
C LEU A 164 13.25 -13.71 -1.79
N THR A 165 13.87 -14.89 -1.68
CA THR A 165 13.23 -16.09 -1.11
C THR A 165 12.84 -15.88 0.35
N LEU A 166 13.74 -15.30 1.15
CA LEU A 166 13.49 -15.01 2.56
C LEU A 166 12.33 -14.03 2.73
N ILE A 167 12.27 -12.96 1.94
CA ILE A 167 11.18 -11.98 2.01
C ILE A 167 9.84 -12.69 1.77
N VAL A 168 9.73 -13.54 0.74
CA VAL A 168 8.49 -14.27 0.45
C VAL A 168 8.17 -15.28 1.58
N ALA A 169 9.17 -16.00 2.09
CA ALA A 169 8.98 -16.94 3.19
C ALA A 169 8.44 -16.24 4.45
N CYS A 170 8.98 -15.08 4.81
CA CYS A 170 8.47 -14.28 5.92
C CYS A 170 7.02 -13.81 5.69
N ALA A 171 6.60 -13.51 4.46
CA ALA A 171 5.22 -13.15 4.17
C ALA A 171 4.26 -14.34 4.35
N VAL A 172 4.67 -15.54 3.93
CA VAL A 172 3.89 -16.77 4.14
C VAL A 172 3.77 -17.08 5.63
N LEU A 173 4.88 -17.02 6.37
CA LEU A 173 4.89 -17.26 7.82
C LEU A 173 4.07 -16.22 8.58
N HIS A 174 4.05 -14.96 8.13
CA HIS A 174 3.16 -13.94 8.68
C HIS A 174 1.69 -14.33 8.55
N ASN A 175 1.27 -14.78 7.37
CA ASN A 175 -0.11 -15.22 7.17
C ASN A 175 -0.46 -16.45 8.02
N ILE A 176 0.45 -17.41 8.15
CA ILE A 176 0.27 -18.57 9.04
C ILE A 176 0.06 -18.09 10.48
N ALA A 177 0.88 -17.15 10.97
CA ALA A 177 0.74 -16.61 12.31
C ALA A 177 -0.61 -15.89 12.52
N ILE A 178 -1.10 -15.16 11.51
CA ILE A 178 -2.46 -14.56 11.54
C ILE A 178 -3.53 -15.65 11.63
N GLU A 179 -3.42 -16.72 10.85
CA GLU A 179 -4.38 -17.84 10.87
C GLU A 179 -4.37 -18.62 12.18
N MET A 180 -3.21 -18.69 12.84
CA MET A 180 -3.05 -19.29 14.17
C MET A 180 -3.50 -18.36 15.31
N ASN A 181 -4.00 -17.16 14.99
CA ASN A 181 -4.39 -16.13 15.96
C ASN A 181 -3.25 -15.77 16.94
N GLU A 182 -2.01 -15.77 16.47
CA GLU A 182 -0.90 -15.33 17.29
C GLU A 182 -1.08 -13.85 17.69
N PRO A 183 -0.75 -13.48 18.94
CA PRO A 183 -0.84 -12.10 19.39
C PRO A 183 -0.08 -11.17 18.45
N ILE A 184 -0.74 -10.12 17.99
CA ILE A 184 -0.10 -9.09 17.20
C ILE A 184 0.47 -8.05 18.17
N GLU A 185 1.80 -7.93 18.19
CA GLU A 185 2.47 -6.81 18.86
C GLU A 185 2.24 -5.52 18.04
N VAL A 186 1.03 -4.96 18.14
CA VAL A 186 0.69 -3.64 17.63
C VAL A 186 0.97 -2.63 18.74
N PRO A 187 1.71 -1.54 18.46
CA PRO A 187 1.52 -0.32 19.21
C PRO A 187 0.03 0.05 19.16
N PRO A 188 -0.57 0.56 20.24
CA PRO A 188 -1.98 0.93 20.26
C PRO A 188 -2.32 1.84 19.06
N ALA A 189 -3.53 1.75 18.51
CA ALA A 189 -3.96 2.58 17.37
C ALA A 189 -3.76 4.10 17.59
N HIS A 190 -3.71 4.52 18.85
CA HIS A 190 -3.44 5.89 19.33
C HIS A 190 -1.96 6.31 19.23
N ALA A 191 -1.04 5.43 18.82
CA ALA A 191 0.38 5.75 18.60
C ALA A 191 0.65 6.34 17.20
N ILE A 192 -0.38 6.50 16.37
CA ILE A 192 -0.34 7.50 15.30
C ILE A 192 -0.63 8.82 16.01
N ASN A 193 0.42 9.58 16.29
CA ASN A 193 0.27 10.89 16.87
C ASN A 193 -0.42 11.78 15.82
N VAL A 194 -1.73 11.99 15.97
CA VAL A 194 -2.53 12.90 15.14
C VAL A 194 -1.90 14.29 15.11
N HIS A 195 -1.23 14.67 16.20
CA HIS A 195 -0.45 15.89 16.31
C HIS A 195 0.83 15.89 15.47
N GLU A 196 1.49 14.76 15.22
CA GLU A 196 2.60 14.67 14.24
C GLU A 196 2.09 14.80 12.80
N LEU A 197 0.92 14.23 12.50
CA LEU A 197 0.28 14.37 11.19
C LEU A 197 -0.18 15.82 10.95
N GLU A 198 -0.79 16.45 11.96
CA GLU A 198 -1.16 17.87 11.96
C GLU A 198 0.08 18.78 11.91
N ASN A 199 1.17 18.43 12.61
CA ASN A 199 2.43 19.17 12.55
C ASN A 199 3.09 19.05 11.17
N LEU A 200 3.05 17.90 10.51
CA LEU A 200 3.55 17.73 9.14
C LEU A 200 2.71 18.51 8.11
N ILE A 201 1.40 18.64 8.36
CA ILE A 201 0.49 19.50 7.57
C ILE A 201 0.81 20.99 7.82
N ASN A 202 1.03 21.39 9.07
CA ASN A 202 1.33 22.77 9.47
C ASN A 202 2.76 23.23 9.10
N LEU A 203 3.72 22.30 9.03
CA LEU A 203 5.13 22.57 8.71
C LEU A 203 5.44 22.50 7.20
N GLY A 204 4.45 22.27 6.32
CA GLY A 204 4.60 22.41 4.87
C GLY A 204 5.56 21.41 4.19
N HIS A 205 5.83 20.25 4.81
CA HIS A 205 6.81 19.28 4.29
C HIS A 205 6.22 18.19 3.37
N ILE A 206 4.99 18.37 2.88
CA ILE A 206 4.52 17.66 1.69
C ILE A 206 4.95 18.49 0.49
N PRO A 207 5.79 17.96 -0.43
CA PRO A 207 6.06 18.65 -1.68
C PRO A 207 4.72 18.95 -2.36
N GLN A 208 4.46 20.22 -2.68
CA GLN A 208 3.53 20.57 -3.74
C GLN A 208 4.09 19.90 -5.00
N ILE A 209 3.60 18.70 -5.31
CA ILE A 209 3.93 18.03 -6.56
C ILE A 209 3.48 18.99 -7.66
N PRO A 210 4.36 19.35 -8.62
CA PRO A 210 4.03 20.28 -9.69
C PRO A 210 2.70 19.89 -10.30
N HIS A 211 1.87 20.89 -10.59
CA HIS A 211 0.60 20.73 -11.30
C HIS A 211 0.82 19.88 -12.55
N ALA A 212 0.55 18.58 -12.46
CA ALA A 212 0.31 17.77 -13.62
C ALA A 212 -1.05 18.23 -14.14
N ASN A 213 -1.06 18.86 -15.31
CA ASN A 213 -2.26 19.11 -16.08
C ASN A 213 -2.89 17.75 -16.43
N ASP A 214 -3.65 17.18 -15.49
CA ASP A 214 -4.36 15.92 -15.66
C ASP A 214 -5.76 16.20 -16.24
N ASN A 215 -5.78 16.92 -17.37
CA ASN A 215 -6.97 17.15 -18.17
C ASN A 215 -7.33 15.86 -18.92
N ASN A 216 -7.86 14.87 -18.18
CA ASN A 216 -8.78 13.80 -18.65
C ASN A 216 -8.93 12.62 -17.66
N ARG A 217 -8.34 12.67 -16.45
CA ARG A 217 -8.42 11.59 -15.45
C ARG A 217 -9.46 11.82 -14.34
N GLY A 218 -10.20 12.92 -14.43
CA GLY A 218 -11.13 13.36 -13.40
C GLY A 218 -12.43 12.55 -13.29
N ASP A 219 -12.80 11.77 -14.30
CA ASP A 219 -14.19 11.31 -14.44
C ASP A 219 -14.58 10.24 -13.40
N ILE A 220 -13.86 9.12 -13.33
CA ILE A 220 -14.29 7.95 -12.53
C ILE A 220 -14.23 8.20 -11.02
N ARG A 221 -13.16 8.83 -10.53
CA ARG A 221 -13.06 9.15 -9.09
C ARG A 221 -14.07 10.23 -8.72
N GLN A 222 -14.27 11.25 -9.56
CA GLN A 222 -15.25 12.30 -9.29
C GLN A 222 -16.68 11.75 -9.34
N GLU A 223 -16.98 10.87 -10.29
CA GLU A 223 -18.25 10.13 -10.36
C GLU A 223 -18.48 9.30 -9.09
N PHE A 224 -17.47 8.53 -8.65
CA PHE A 224 -17.55 7.76 -7.42
C PHE A 224 -17.81 8.63 -6.18
N ILE A 225 -17.14 9.79 -6.09
CA ILE A 225 -17.36 10.76 -5.01
C ILE A 225 -18.77 11.33 -5.07
N ASN A 226 -19.23 11.74 -6.26
CA ASN A 226 -20.53 12.35 -6.46
C ASN A 226 -21.68 11.36 -6.21
N ASN A 227 -21.50 10.09 -6.55
CA ASN A 227 -22.54 9.07 -6.40
C ASN A 227 -22.64 8.53 -4.96
N TYR A 228 -21.55 8.55 -4.21
CA TYR A 228 -21.50 7.97 -2.87
C TYR A 228 -21.20 9.02 -1.78
N PHE A 229 -20.01 9.61 -1.79
CA PHE A 229 -19.55 10.53 -0.73
C PHE A 229 -20.32 11.87 -0.67
N ARG A 230 -21.01 12.26 -1.74
CA ARG A 230 -21.90 13.44 -1.73
C ARG A 230 -23.20 13.20 -0.95
N ASN A 231 -23.60 11.94 -0.78
CA ASN A 231 -24.84 11.55 -0.12
C ASN A 231 -24.62 11.13 1.35
N LEU A 232 -23.40 11.31 1.87
CA LEU A 232 -23.00 11.10 3.26
C LEU A 232 -22.97 12.44 4.02
#